data_AF-A0A0P6WHF0-F1
#
_entry.id   AF-A0A0P6WHF0-F1
#
_cell.length_a   1.000
_cell.length_b   1.000
_cell.length_c   1.000
_cell.angle_alpha   90.00
_cell.angle_beta   90.00
_cell.angle_gamma   90.00
#
_symmetry.space_group_name_H-M   'P 1'
#
loop_
_entity.id
_entity.type
_entity.pdbx_description
1 polymer ?
#
loop_
_entity_poly.entity_id
_entity_poly.type
_entity_poly.pdbx_seq_one_letter_code
_entity_poly.pdbx_strand_id
1 'polypeptide(L)'
;MRLVLASKSATRIELLTRAGVAFDVEGAGIDERDVEAPLRSGGANPATIASHLADAKALAVSRRRPADLVLGADQTLGLGQELFVKADDRVAAEAQIARLAGRTHQLHAALSLAVGGHVVWRHLSSASLTVRPLSPAAIGRYLDTVGDAVLGSVGCYQLEGLGIRLFDRIEGDYFTILGLPLLPLLAELRARGLIDP
;
A
#
# COMPACT_ATOMS: atom_id res chain seq x y z
N MET A 1 10.50 -6.08 -23.66
CA MET A 1 9.69 -5.34 -22.68
C MET A 1 10.19 -5.70 -21.30
N ARG A 2 10.58 -4.74 -20.46
CA ARG A 2 10.98 -5.00 -19.07
C ARG A 2 9.88 -4.54 -18.11
N LEU A 3 9.86 -5.09 -16.90
CA LEU A 3 9.00 -4.59 -15.82
C LEU A 3 9.68 -3.40 -15.13
N VAL A 4 8.94 -2.33 -14.86
CA VAL A 4 9.39 -1.18 -14.08
C VAL A 4 8.44 -0.96 -12.91
N LEU A 5 8.95 -0.95 -11.68
CA LEU A 5 8.18 -0.59 -10.49
C LEU A 5 8.15 0.94 -10.35
N ALA A 6 6.96 1.53 -10.47
CA ALA A 6 6.71 2.96 -10.31
C ALA A 6 6.61 3.40 -8.83
N SER A 7 7.48 2.88 -7.95
CA SER A 7 7.40 3.09 -6.50
C SER A 7 8.78 3.10 -5.85
N LYS A 8 8.94 3.91 -4.80
CA LYS A 8 10.13 3.92 -3.91
C LYS A 8 9.93 3.12 -2.62
N SER A 9 8.83 2.38 -2.49
CA SER A 9 8.56 1.57 -1.29
C SER A 9 9.57 0.43 -1.16
N ALA A 10 10.34 0.43 -0.08
CA ALA A 10 11.28 -0.63 0.24
C ALA A 10 10.58 -2.00 0.33
N THR A 11 9.40 -2.05 0.97
CA THR A 11 8.59 -3.28 1.09
C THR A 11 8.22 -3.86 -0.27
N ARG A 12 7.76 -3.03 -1.22
CA ARG A 12 7.36 -3.52 -2.56
C ARG A 12 8.56 -4.00 -3.38
N ILE A 13 9.67 -3.28 -3.30
CA ILE A 13 10.94 -3.68 -3.94
C ILE A 13 11.38 -5.03 -3.39
N GLU A 14 11.36 -5.20 -2.07
CA GLU A 14 11.75 -6.43 -1.41
C GLU A 14 10.83 -7.61 -1.79
N LEU A 15 9.51 -7.40 -1.83
CA LEU A 15 8.56 -8.44 -2.24
C LEU A 15 8.80 -8.93 -3.67
N LEU A 16 9.00 -8.03 -4.63
CA LEU A 16 9.32 -8.42 -6.01
C LEU A 16 10.68 -9.10 -6.13
N THR A 17 11.67 -8.61 -5.39
CA THR A 17 13.02 -9.19 -5.37
C THR A 17 13.00 -10.62 -4.82
N ARG A 18 12.31 -10.84 -3.69
CA ARG A 18 12.15 -12.17 -3.09
C ARG A 18 11.34 -13.13 -3.96
N ALA A 19 10.45 -12.59 -4.79
CA ALA A 19 9.71 -13.37 -5.79
C ALA A 19 10.53 -13.69 -7.06
N GLY A 20 11.81 -13.27 -7.14
CA GLY A 20 12.67 -13.54 -8.30
C GLY A 20 12.27 -12.78 -9.56
N VAL A 21 11.45 -11.74 -9.45
CA VAL A 21 11.03 -10.93 -10.59
C VAL A 21 12.17 -10.00 -10.99
N ALA A 22 12.51 -9.95 -12.28
CA ALA A 22 13.45 -8.97 -12.82
C ALA A 22 12.72 -7.65 -13.13
N PHE A 23 13.14 -6.54 -12.51
CA PHE A 23 12.53 -5.23 -12.69
C PHE A 23 13.52 -4.08 -12.50
N ASP A 24 13.22 -2.94 -13.12
CA ASP A 24 13.83 -1.66 -12.79
C ASP A 24 12.96 -0.90 -11.76
N VAL A 25 13.55 0.04 -11.02
CA VAL A 25 12.81 0.95 -10.13
C VAL A 25 12.86 2.37 -10.67
N GLU A 26 11.70 3.02 -10.80
CA GLU A 26 11.61 4.44 -11.14
C GLU A 26 10.50 5.10 -10.31
N GLY A 27 10.82 6.17 -9.57
CA GLY A 27 9.78 6.90 -8.82
C GLY A 27 8.81 7.62 -9.77
N ALA A 28 7.50 7.56 -9.47
CA ALA A 28 6.50 8.25 -10.28
C ALA A 28 6.75 9.77 -10.42
N GLY A 29 7.22 10.41 -9.34
CA GLY A 29 7.50 11.85 -9.32
C GLY A 29 6.21 12.69 -9.40
N ILE A 30 5.11 12.17 -8.86
CA ILE A 30 3.82 12.85 -8.78
C ILE A 30 3.59 13.35 -7.34
N ASP A 31 2.87 14.46 -7.18
CA ASP A 31 2.28 14.81 -5.88
C ASP A 31 0.99 14.00 -5.73
N GLU A 32 0.97 13.06 -4.79
CA GLU A 32 -0.18 12.19 -4.56
C GLU A 32 -1.39 12.98 -4.06
N ARG A 33 -1.16 14.11 -3.39
CA ARG A 33 -2.22 14.97 -2.85
C ARG A 33 -3.03 15.63 -3.95
N ASP A 34 -2.40 15.98 -5.07
CA ASP A 34 -3.07 16.58 -6.23
C ASP A 34 -4.04 15.59 -6.90
N VAL A 35 -3.71 14.30 -6.87
CA VAL A 35 -4.58 13.23 -7.37
C VAL A 35 -5.70 12.94 -6.37
N GLU A 36 -5.38 12.95 -5.08
CA GLU A 36 -6.28 12.54 -3.99
C GLU A 36 -7.31 13.62 -3.62
N ALA A 37 -6.94 14.90 -3.60
CA ALA A 37 -7.81 16.00 -3.19
C ALA A 37 -9.17 16.07 -3.93
N PRO A 38 -9.23 16.00 -5.28
CA PRO A 38 -10.51 16.02 -5.98
C PRO A 38 -11.34 14.76 -5.71
N LEU A 39 -10.70 13.60 -5.52
CA LEU A 39 -11.37 12.34 -5.21
C LEU A 39 -12.03 12.40 -3.83
N ARG A 40 -11.29 12.89 -2.82
CA ARG A 40 -11.82 13.10 -1.46
C ARG A 40 -12.99 14.07 -1.45
N SER A 41 -12.85 15.19 -2.15
CA SER A 41 -13.91 16.21 -2.26
C SER A 41 -15.16 15.67 -2.96
N GLY A 42 -14.99 14.72 -3.87
CA GLY A 42 -16.07 13.99 -4.54
C GLY A 42 -16.67 12.83 -3.73
N GLY A 43 -16.22 12.59 -2.50
CA GLY A 43 -16.71 11.49 -1.66
C GLY A 43 -16.21 10.10 -2.08
N ALA A 44 -15.07 10.02 -2.78
CA ALA A 44 -14.46 8.73 -3.12
C ALA A 44 -14.05 7.97 -1.85
N ASN A 45 -14.36 6.67 -1.82
CA ASN A 45 -13.95 5.81 -0.72
C ASN A 45 -12.44 5.48 -0.79
N PRO A 46 -11.83 4.97 0.30
CA PRO A 46 -10.42 4.61 0.34
C PRO A 46 -9.95 3.66 -0.78
N ALA A 47 -10.76 2.67 -1.16
CA ALA A 47 -10.46 1.72 -2.24
C ALA A 47 -10.37 2.39 -3.62
N THR A 48 -11.29 3.31 -3.92
CA THR A 48 -11.25 4.12 -5.13
C THR A 48 -10.00 4.98 -5.16
N ILE A 49 -9.66 5.64 -4.04
CA ILE A 49 -8.45 6.48 -3.94
C ILE A 49 -7.19 5.67 -4.25
N ALA A 50 -7.02 4.50 -3.63
CA ALA A 50 -5.88 3.61 -3.91
C ALA A 50 -5.79 3.27 -5.41
N SER A 51 -6.92 2.95 -6.03
CA SER A 51 -6.96 2.57 -7.46
C SER A 51 -6.52 3.72 -8.38
N HIS A 52 -6.99 4.93 -8.12
CA HIS A 52 -6.60 6.12 -8.89
C HIS A 52 -5.12 6.49 -8.68
N LEU A 53 -4.61 6.36 -7.46
CA LEU A 53 -3.19 6.61 -7.18
C LEU A 53 -2.28 5.57 -7.86
N ALA A 54 -2.66 4.29 -7.85
CA ALA A 54 -1.94 3.25 -8.58
C ALA A 54 -1.89 3.53 -10.09
N ASP A 55 -3.02 3.92 -10.68
CA ASP A 55 -3.12 4.35 -12.07
C ASP A 55 -2.21 5.55 -12.36
N ALA A 56 -2.29 6.61 -11.55
CA ALA A 56 -1.52 7.82 -11.73
C ALA A 56 -0.01 7.54 -11.71
N LYS A 57 0.45 6.70 -10.78
CA LYS A 57 1.86 6.26 -10.67
C LYS A 57 2.30 5.48 -11.91
N ALA A 58 1.51 4.49 -12.33
CA ALA A 58 1.82 3.68 -13.51
C ALA A 58 1.88 4.54 -14.78
N LEU A 59 0.88 5.40 -14.98
CA LEU A 59 0.78 6.26 -16.15
C LEU A 59 1.91 7.28 -16.24
N ALA A 60 2.32 7.87 -15.11
CA ALA A 60 3.40 8.86 -15.07
C ALA A 60 4.73 8.28 -15.59
N VAL A 61 5.13 7.10 -15.11
CA VAL A 61 6.36 6.44 -15.55
C VAL A 61 6.19 5.85 -16.95
N SER A 62 5.02 5.27 -17.27
CA SER A 62 4.76 4.66 -18.58
C SER A 62 4.89 5.64 -19.75
N ARG A 63 4.53 6.91 -19.56
CA ARG A 63 4.76 7.96 -20.56
C ARG A 63 6.25 8.26 -20.80
N ARG A 64 7.10 8.10 -19.78
CA ARG A 64 8.56 8.27 -19.89
C ARG A 64 9.27 7.01 -20.39
N ARG A 65 8.64 5.84 -20.21
CA ARG A 65 9.13 4.50 -20.58
C ARG A 65 8.13 3.78 -21.49
N PRO A 66 7.84 4.28 -22.70
CA PRO A 66 6.70 3.82 -23.51
C PRO A 66 6.79 2.36 -23.98
N ALA A 67 7.99 1.76 -24.01
CA ALA A 67 8.23 0.38 -24.43
C ALA A 67 8.29 -0.64 -23.26
N ASP A 68 8.18 -0.17 -22.01
CA ASP A 68 8.24 -1.01 -20.82
C ASP A 68 6.85 -1.21 -20.20
N LEU A 69 6.71 -2.30 -19.44
CA LEU A 69 5.54 -2.56 -18.63
C LEU A 69 5.74 -1.93 -17.26
N VAL A 70 4.92 -0.95 -16.93
CA VAL A 70 5.08 -0.18 -15.70
C VAL A 70 4.05 -0.60 -14.67
N LEU A 71 4.50 -1.01 -13.49
CA LEU A 71 3.69 -1.34 -12.33
C LEU A 71 3.57 -0.14 -11.38
N GLY A 72 2.39 0.47 -11.35
CA GLY A 72 1.96 1.34 -10.25
C GLY A 72 1.31 0.55 -9.14
N ALA A 73 1.53 0.98 -7.90
CA ALA A 73 0.91 0.40 -6.73
C ALA A 73 0.62 1.48 -5.69
N ASP A 74 -0.54 1.38 -5.04
CA ASP A 74 -0.91 2.24 -3.92
C ASP A 74 -1.65 1.46 -2.85
N GLN A 75 -1.64 1.98 -1.62
CA GLN A 75 -2.38 1.40 -0.50
C GLN A 75 -2.94 2.48 0.39
N THR A 76 -4.24 2.38 0.68
CA THR A 76 -4.93 3.22 1.66
C THR A 76 -5.34 2.41 2.88
N LEU A 77 -5.47 3.09 4.02
CA LEU A 77 -6.06 2.53 5.24
C LEU A 77 -7.38 3.25 5.53
N GLY A 78 -8.47 2.49 5.58
CA GLY A 78 -9.81 3.00 5.87
C GLY A 78 -10.38 2.43 7.17
N LEU A 79 -10.99 3.28 8.00
CA LEU A 79 -11.90 2.86 9.06
C LEU A 79 -13.32 3.29 8.68
N GLY A 80 -14.04 2.41 7.97
CA GLY A 80 -15.26 2.81 7.28
C GLY A 80 -14.95 3.79 6.15
N GLN A 81 -15.49 5.00 6.22
CA GLN A 81 -15.19 6.08 5.25
C GLN A 81 -14.00 6.96 5.68
N GLU A 82 -13.50 6.81 6.91
CA GLU A 82 -12.38 7.61 7.44
C GLU A 82 -11.07 7.10 6.83
N LEU A 83 -10.40 7.95 6.04
CA LEU A 83 -9.10 7.64 5.44
C LEU A 83 -7.95 8.12 6.34
N PHE A 84 -7.02 7.22 6.64
CA PHE A 84 -5.84 7.51 7.43
C PHE A 84 -4.66 7.87 6.53
N VAL A 85 -3.83 8.78 7.03
CA VAL A 85 -2.54 9.15 6.42
C VAL A 85 -1.41 8.79 7.40
N LYS A 86 -0.16 8.93 6.98
CA LYS A 86 0.98 8.73 7.90
C LYS A 86 0.93 9.76 9.03
N ALA A 87 1.27 9.34 10.24
CA ALA A 87 1.42 10.25 11.35
C ALA A 87 2.72 11.07 11.17
N ASP A 88 2.64 12.37 11.46
CA ASP A 88 3.81 13.27 11.37
C ASP A 88 4.75 13.11 12.57
N ASP A 89 4.20 12.74 13.73
CA ASP A 89 4.93 12.60 14.97
C ASP A 89 4.35 11.51 15.88
N ARG A 90 5.01 11.29 17.02
CA ARG A 90 4.62 10.30 18.00
C ARG A 90 3.23 10.55 18.61
N VAL A 91 2.84 11.81 18.82
CA VAL A 91 1.54 12.15 19.41
C VAL A 91 0.42 11.80 18.43
N ALA A 92 0.62 12.11 17.15
CA ALA A 92 -0.27 11.70 16.07
C ALA A 92 -0.32 10.17 15.93
N ALA A 93 0.81 9.47 16.10
CA ALA A 93 0.85 8.01 16.07
C ALA A 93 0.06 7.37 17.22
N GLU A 94 0.20 7.90 18.45
CA GLU A 94 -0.58 7.45 19.60
C GLU A 94 -2.08 7.64 19.36
N ALA A 95 -2.48 8.82 18.86
CA ALA A 95 -3.87 9.12 18.53
C ALA A 95 -4.42 8.16 17.46
N GLN A 96 -3.64 7.85 16.42
CA GLN A 96 -4.04 6.89 15.38
C GLN A 96 -4.22 5.47 15.94
N ILE A 97 -3.26 4.96 16.72
CA ILE A 97 -3.38 3.61 17.30
C ILE A 97 -4.56 3.54 18.27
N ALA A 98 -4.76 4.57 19.09
CA ALA A 98 -5.92 4.66 19.99
C ALA A 98 -7.24 4.70 19.21
N ARG A 99 -7.25 5.34 18.04
CA ARG A 99 -8.38 5.28 17.13
C ARG A 99 -8.58 3.84 16.65
N LEU A 100 -7.56 3.13 16.20
CA LEU A 100 -7.76 1.76 15.68
C LEU A 100 -8.10 0.73 16.77
N ALA A 101 -7.69 0.97 18.03
CA ALA A 101 -7.87 0.04 19.15
C ALA A 101 -9.31 -0.48 19.30
N GLY A 102 -9.46 -1.81 19.39
CA GLY A 102 -10.75 -2.49 19.53
C GLY A 102 -11.64 -2.45 18.29
N ARG A 103 -11.13 -2.01 17.13
CA ARG A 103 -11.89 -1.85 15.89
C ARG A 103 -11.26 -2.63 14.74
N THR A 104 -12.07 -2.88 13.72
CA THR A 104 -11.61 -3.45 12.44
C THR A 104 -11.48 -2.35 11.41
N HIS A 105 -10.27 -2.17 10.87
CA HIS A 105 -10.02 -1.32 9.71
C HIS A 105 -9.67 -2.16 8.48
N GLN A 106 -9.64 -1.51 7.33
CA GLN A 106 -9.32 -2.13 6.05
C GLN A 106 -8.09 -1.50 5.42
N LEU A 107 -7.22 -2.35 4.87
CA LEU A 107 -6.18 -1.94 3.94
C LEU A 107 -6.65 -2.27 2.53
N HIS A 108 -6.64 -1.29 1.64
CA HIS A 108 -6.98 -1.48 0.22
C HIS A 108 -5.72 -1.27 -0.60
N ALA A 109 -5.20 -2.34 -1.19
CA ALA A 109 -4.00 -2.30 -2.02
C ALA A 109 -4.40 -2.46 -3.49
N ALA A 110 -4.06 -1.43 -4.28
CA ALA A 110 -4.36 -1.38 -5.70
C ALA A 110 -3.08 -1.48 -6.53
N LEU A 111 -3.18 -2.16 -7.66
CA LEU A 111 -2.13 -2.35 -8.65
C LEU A 111 -2.65 -1.94 -10.03
N SER A 112 -1.78 -1.30 -10.80
CA SER A 112 -2.04 -0.93 -12.19
C SER A 112 -0.82 -1.23 -13.04
N LEU A 113 -1.00 -1.92 -14.15
CA LEU A 113 0.03 -2.07 -15.18
C LEU A 113 -0.28 -1.12 -16.33
N ALA A 114 0.72 -0.39 -16.82
CA ALA A 114 0.59 0.54 -17.92
C ALA A 114 1.71 0.38 -18.97
N VAL A 115 1.36 0.59 -20.24
CA VAL A 115 2.29 0.61 -21.39
C VAL A 115 1.96 1.82 -22.26
N GLY A 116 2.98 2.58 -22.69
CA GLY A 116 2.80 3.73 -23.57
C GLY A 116 1.83 4.80 -23.07
N GLY A 117 1.65 4.95 -21.75
CA GLY A 117 0.67 5.90 -21.18
C GLY A 117 -0.78 5.40 -21.17
N HIS A 118 -1.00 4.09 -21.33
CA HIS A 118 -2.30 3.45 -21.21
C HIS A 118 -2.27 2.37 -20.13
N VAL A 119 -3.27 2.36 -19.24
CA VAL A 119 -3.44 1.27 -18.27
C VAL A 119 -3.98 0.04 -19.01
N VAL A 120 -3.26 -1.08 -18.89
CA VAL A 120 -3.56 -2.35 -19.57
C VAL A 120 -4.07 -3.43 -18.62
N TRP A 121 -3.94 -3.24 -17.31
CA TRP A 121 -4.46 -4.15 -16.29
C TRP A 121 -4.58 -3.42 -14.95
N ARG A 122 -5.60 -3.80 -14.17
CA ARG A 122 -5.84 -3.29 -12.81
C ARG A 122 -6.21 -4.43 -11.89
N HIS A 123 -5.83 -4.29 -10.63
CA HIS A 123 -6.27 -5.19 -9.57
C HIS A 123 -6.40 -4.45 -8.25
N LEU A 124 -7.41 -4.80 -7.46
CA LEU A 124 -7.64 -4.27 -6.13
C LEU A 124 -7.90 -5.45 -5.18
N SER A 125 -7.14 -5.51 -4.10
CA SER A 125 -7.38 -6.44 -3.00
C SER A 125 -7.54 -5.67 -1.69
N SER A 126 -8.34 -6.22 -0.77
CA SER A 126 -8.56 -5.64 0.54
C SER A 126 -8.31 -6.66 1.64
N ALA A 127 -7.75 -6.21 2.77
CA ALA A 127 -7.59 -7.01 3.97
C ALA A 127 -8.21 -6.27 5.17
N SER A 128 -8.90 -7.00 6.03
CA SER A 128 -9.50 -6.51 7.27
C SER A 128 -8.63 -6.88 8.46
N LEU A 129 -8.29 -5.92 9.31
CA LEU A 129 -7.46 -6.13 10.47
C LEU A 129 -8.18 -5.62 11.72
N THR A 130 -8.41 -6.51 12.68
CA THR A 130 -9.01 -6.18 13.98
C THR A 130 -7.91 -5.93 14.99
N VAL A 131 -7.78 -4.68 15.45
CA VAL A 131 -6.87 -4.33 16.54
C VAL A 131 -7.51 -4.74 17.85
N ARG A 132 -6.73 -5.40 18.72
CA ARG A 132 -7.21 -5.77 20.05
C ARG A 132 -7.52 -4.52 20.89
N PRO A 133 -8.31 -4.62 21.97
CA PRO A 133 -8.43 -3.53 22.92
C PRO A 133 -7.05 -3.16 23.50
N LEU A 134 -6.70 -1.86 23.48
CA LEU A 134 -5.43 -1.35 23.97
C LEU A 134 -5.67 -0.26 25.01
N SER A 135 -4.94 -0.32 26.13
CA SER A 135 -4.88 0.80 27.08
C SER A 135 -3.85 1.84 26.63
N PRO A 136 -3.97 3.11 27.05
CA PRO A 136 -2.97 4.14 26.74
C PRO A 136 -1.53 3.71 27.10
N ALA A 137 -1.35 3.06 28.25
CA ALA A 137 -0.06 2.53 28.67
C ALA A 137 0.47 1.42 27.75
N ALA A 138 -0.40 0.59 27.15
CA ALA A 138 0.02 -0.42 26.19
C ALA A 138 0.46 0.20 24.86
N ILE A 139 -0.25 1.25 24.40
CA ILE A 139 0.12 2.01 23.20
C ILE A 139 1.47 2.69 23.41
N GLY A 140 1.67 3.37 24.53
CA GLY A 140 2.93 4.02 24.87
C GLY A 140 4.12 3.04 24.86
N ARG A 141 4.00 1.89 25.52
CA ARG A 141 5.06 0.86 25.50
C ARG A 141 5.37 0.33 24.10
N TYR A 142 4.34 0.15 23.27
CA TYR A 142 4.54 -0.26 21.89
C TYR A 142 5.34 0.79 21.11
N LEU A 143 4.95 2.06 21.22
CA LEU A 143 5.65 3.18 20.56
C LEU A 143 7.09 3.34 21.07
N ASP A 144 7.34 3.13 22.37
CA ASP A 144 8.70 3.14 22.94
C ASP A 144 9.60 2.05 22.35
N THR A 145 9.01 0.89 22.04
CA THR A 145 9.77 -0.24 21.51
C THR A 145 10.03 -0.09 20.00
N VAL A 146 9.06 0.41 19.24
CA VAL A 146 9.17 0.56 17.78
C VAL A 146 9.95 1.82 17.40
N GLY A 147 9.82 2.89 18.16
CA GLY A 147 10.42 4.19 17.85
C GLY A 147 9.88 4.79 16.55
N ASP A 148 10.71 5.62 15.90
CA ASP A 148 10.31 6.43 14.74
C ASP A 148 9.96 5.61 13.49
N ALA A 149 10.35 4.33 13.44
CA ALA A 149 9.98 3.43 12.36
C ALA A 149 8.46 3.36 12.15
N VAL A 150 7.69 3.57 13.23
CA VAL A 150 6.22 3.53 13.22
C VAL A 150 5.60 4.60 12.30
N LEU A 151 6.27 5.75 12.14
CA LEU A 151 5.81 6.88 11.33
C LEU A 151 5.95 6.60 9.82
N GLY A 152 6.75 5.60 9.45
CA GLY A 152 6.94 5.17 8.06
C GLY A 152 5.71 4.52 7.43
N SER A 153 4.75 4.07 8.25
CA SER A 153 3.56 3.30 7.85
C SER A 153 2.26 4.01 8.22
N VAL A 154 1.27 3.97 7.34
CA VAL A 154 -0.09 4.40 7.68
C VAL A 154 -0.68 3.46 8.73
N GLY A 155 -1.38 4.02 9.73
CA GLY A 155 -1.90 3.24 10.86
C GLY A 155 -0.88 2.97 11.96
N CYS A 156 0.37 3.38 11.77
CA CYS A 156 1.42 3.30 12.79
C CYS A 156 1.72 1.86 13.25
N TYR A 157 1.77 0.92 12.29
CA TYR A 157 2.21 -0.45 12.52
C TYR A 157 2.84 -1.09 11.27
N GLN A 158 3.71 -2.06 11.51
CA GLN A 158 4.29 -2.94 10.49
C GLN A 158 3.95 -4.38 10.83
N LEU A 159 3.22 -5.07 9.96
CA LEU A 159 2.77 -6.44 10.23
C LEU A 159 3.93 -7.44 10.21
N GLU A 160 4.94 -7.17 9.39
CA GLU A 160 6.20 -7.88 9.28
C GLU A 160 7.12 -7.72 10.50
N GLY A 161 6.79 -6.79 11.41
CA GLY A 161 7.57 -6.48 12.60
C GLY A 161 6.75 -6.58 13.88
N LEU A 162 7.05 -5.70 14.85
CA LEU A 162 6.38 -5.69 16.16
C LEU A 162 4.89 -5.33 16.09
N GLY A 163 4.43 -4.76 14.98
CA GLY A 163 3.03 -4.39 14.78
C GLY A 163 2.06 -5.57 14.86
N ILE A 164 2.51 -6.79 14.57
CA ILE A 164 1.69 -8.01 14.72
C ILE A 164 1.10 -8.16 16.14
N ARG A 165 1.76 -7.62 17.17
CA ARG A 165 1.33 -7.68 18.58
C ARG A 165 0.08 -6.84 18.87
N LEU A 166 -0.35 -6.00 17.93
CA LEU A 166 -1.53 -5.14 18.07
C LEU A 166 -2.82 -5.84 17.64
N PHE A 167 -2.74 -6.93 16.88
CA PHE A 167 -3.91 -7.52 16.22
C PHE A 167 -4.50 -8.69 16.98
N ASP A 168 -5.82 -8.77 16.99
CA ASP A 168 -6.60 -9.91 17.49
C ASP A 168 -7.00 -10.84 16.34
N ARG A 169 -7.31 -10.28 15.17
CA ARG A 169 -7.74 -11.02 13.98
C ARG A 169 -7.30 -10.32 12.71
N ILE A 170 -6.96 -11.12 11.70
CA ILE A 170 -6.61 -10.67 10.35
C ILE A 170 -7.36 -11.53 9.35
N GLU A 171 -8.03 -10.89 8.40
CA GLU A 171 -8.77 -11.54 7.32
C GLU A 171 -8.32 -10.94 5.99
N GLY A 172 -7.80 -11.78 5.10
CA GLY A 172 -7.27 -11.35 3.80
C GLY A 172 -5.87 -11.89 3.55
N ASP A 173 -5.19 -11.31 2.58
CA ASP A 173 -3.89 -11.77 2.09
C ASP A 173 -2.73 -10.96 2.71
N TYR A 174 -1.65 -11.66 3.09
CA TYR A 174 -0.48 -11.03 3.71
C TYR A 174 0.21 -10.04 2.77
N PHE A 175 0.29 -10.34 1.48
CA PHE A 175 0.93 -9.43 0.51
C PHE A 175 0.09 -8.19 0.24
N THR A 176 -1.24 -8.32 0.31
CA THR A 176 -2.17 -7.20 0.30
C THR A 176 -1.92 -6.26 1.47
N ILE A 177 -1.68 -6.79 2.67
CA ILE A 177 -1.37 -5.98 3.87
C ILE A 177 -0.04 -5.21 3.73
N LEU A 178 0.94 -5.82 3.05
CA LEU A 178 2.22 -5.20 2.72
C LEU A 178 2.15 -4.24 1.51
N GLY A 179 0.97 -4.05 0.92
CA GLY A 179 0.74 -3.08 -0.16
C GLY A 179 1.12 -3.55 -1.54
N LEU A 180 1.24 -4.86 -1.76
CA LEU A 180 1.48 -5.45 -3.08
C LEU A 180 0.78 -6.82 -3.18
N PRO A 181 -0.50 -6.90 -3.62
CA PRO A 181 -1.19 -8.17 -3.86
C PRO A 181 -0.42 -9.07 -4.85
N LEU A 182 0.46 -9.91 -4.30
CA LEU A 182 1.56 -10.49 -5.08
C LEU A 182 1.08 -11.63 -5.97
N LEU A 183 0.19 -12.49 -5.46
CA LEU A 183 -0.34 -13.62 -6.22
C LEU A 183 -1.06 -13.21 -7.52
N PRO A 184 -2.02 -12.26 -7.52
CA PRO A 184 -2.66 -11.81 -8.76
C PRO A 184 -1.67 -11.10 -9.69
N LEU A 185 -0.68 -10.38 -9.16
CA LEU A 185 0.38 -9.79 -9.97
C LEU A 185 1.22 -10.84 -10.67
N LEU A 186 1.71 -11.86 -9.95
CA LEU A 186 2.52 -12.93 -10.54
C LEU A 186 1.73 -13.74 -11.58
N ALA A 187 0.42 -13.95 -11.36
CA ALA A 187 -0.44 -14.56 -12.37
C ALA A 187 -0.49 -13.73 -13.66
N GLU A 188 -0.63 -12.41 -13.56
CA GLU A 188 -0.63 -11.51 -14.70
C GLU A 188 0.75 -11.45 -15.40
N LEU A 189 1.84 -11.47 -14.64
CA LEU A 189 3.19 -11.49 -15.21
C LEU A 189 3.46 -12.80 -15.97
N ARG A 190 2.98 -13.95 -15.47
CA ARG A 190 3.02 -15.23 -16.21
C ARG A 190 2.19 -15.19 -17.49
N ALA A 191 0.97 -14.64 -17.43
CA ALA A 191 0.11 -14.49 -18.60
C ALA A 191 0.74 -13.64 -19.71
N ARG A 192 1.66 -12.74 -19.35
CA ARG A 192 2.45 -11.90 -20.27
C ARG A 192 3.80 -12.50 -20.68
N GLY A 193 4.16 -13.68 -20.17
CA GLY A 193 5.45 -14.33 -20.44
C GLY A 193 6.66 -13.59 -19.86
N LEU A 194 6.47 -12.83 -18.77
CA LEU A 194 7.57 -12.09 -18.11
C LEU A 194 8.29 -12.89 -17.04
N ILE A 195 7.65 -13.95 -16.53
CA ILE A 195 8.23 -14.90 -15.57
C ILE A 195 7.77 -16.30 -15.95
N ASP A 196 8.62 -17.29 -15.63
CA ASP A 196 8.33 -18.70 -15.87
C ASP A 196 7.33 -19.26 -14.83
N PRO A 197 6.68 -20.42 -15.12
CA PRO A 197 5.75 -21.09 -14.21
C PRO A 197 6.40 -21.56 -12.89
#